data_AF-A0A6P0HDK7-F1
#
_entry.id   AF-A0A6P0HDK7-F1
#
_cell.length_a   1.000
_cell.length_b   1.000
_cell.length_c   1.000
_cell.angle_alpha   90.00
_cell.angle_beta   90.00
_cell.angle_gamma   90.00
#
_symmetry.space_group_name_H-M   'P 1'
#
loop_
_entity.id
_entity.type
_entity.pdbx_description
1 polymer ?
#
loop_
_entity_poly.entity_id
_entity_poly.type
_entity_poly.pdbx_seq_one_letter_code
_entity_poly.pdbx_strand_id
1 'polypeptide(L)'
;MRDMVEPGEDERATLEDGDFVRILPHAHDQADGNPPFGVVGDELPVGGLLVAQAGAGLGVFAPEDLQRVSPDDIPPDALADMRRRAGLTPPDAHPER
;
A
#
# COMPACT_ATOMS: atom_id res chain seq x y z
N MET A 1 17.85 17.98 -33.12
CA MET A 1 17.39 18.20 -31.74
C MET A 1 16.32 17.16 -31.49
N ARG A 2 16.59 16.18 -30.62
CA ARG A 2 15.60 15.18 -30.22
C ARG A 2 14.96 15.71 -28.95
N ASP A 3 13.63 15.82 -29.01
CA ASP A 3 12.76 16.24 -27.94
C ASP A 3 13.16 15.58 -26.62
N MET A 4 13.41 16.45 -25.65
CA MET A 4 13.63 16.13 -24.26
C MET A 4 12.32 15.53 -23.75
N VAL A 5 12.26 14.21 -23.59
CA VAL A 5 11.17 13.56 -22.86
C VAL A 5 11.26 14.08 -21.44
N GLU A 6 10.35 14.98 -21.10
CA GLU A 6 10.10 15.42 -19.74
C GLU A 6 9.93 14.16 -18.88
N PRO A 7 10.76 13.93 -17.84
CA PRO A 7 10.50 12.83 -16.94
C PRO A 7 9.16 13.14 -16.29
N GLY A 8 8.16 12.29 -16.54
CA GLY A 8 6.80 12.51 -16.09
C GLY A 8 6.77 13.01 -14.66
N GLU A 9 6.34 14.26 -14.50
CA GLU A 9 5.74 14.79 -13.28
C GLU A 9 4.39 14.09 -13.04
N ASP A 10 4.38 12.75 -13.12
CA ASP A 10 3.28 11.91 -12.72
C ASP A 10 3.54 11.60 -11.25
N GLU A 11 2.91 12.43 -10.42
CA GLU A 11 2.42 12.05 -9.10
C GLU A 11 3.47 11.57 -8.09
N ARG A 12 4.13 12.55 -7.45
CA ARG A 12 4.17 12.51 -5.98
C ARG A 12 2.75 12.70 -5.45
N ALA A 13 1.82 11.81 -5.80
CA ALA A 13 0.52 11.80 -5.15
C ALA A 13 0.79 11.54 -3.68
N THR A 14 0.43 12.51 -2.85
CA THR A 14 0.40 12.31 -1.40
C THR A 14 -0.41 11.04 -1.15
N LEU A 15 0.19 10.07 -0.46
CA LEU A 15 -0.52 8.86 -0.07
C LEU A 15 -1.62 9.24 0.91
N GLU A 16 -2.82 8.70 0.71
CA GLU A 16 -4.00 8.99 1.50
C GLU A 16 -4.48 7.74 2.25
N ASP A 17 -5.25 7.93 3.32
CA ASP A 17 -5.93 6.83 4.01
C ASP A 17 -6.70 5.95 3.01
N GLY A 18 -6.52 4.64 3.12
CA GLY A 18 -7.14 3.65 2.24
C GLY A 18 -6.37 3.33 0.97
N ASP A 19 -5.27 4.03 0.67
CA ASP A 19 -4.42 3.69 -0.47
C ASP A 19 -3.75 2.33 -0.31
N PHE A 20 -3.74 1.55 -1.38
CA PHE A 20 -2.93 0.34 -1.43
C PHE A 20 -1.50 0.67 -1.85
N VAL A 21 -0.54 0.11 -1.12
CA VAL A 21 0.88 0.38 -1.33
C VAL A 21 1.69 -0.90 -1.38
N ARG A 22 2.79 -0.83 -2.14
CA ARG A 22 3.89 -1.78 -2.09
C ARG A 22 5.04 -1.16 -1.29
N ILE A 23 5.55 -1.90 -0.30
CA ILE A 23 6.72 -1.51 0.49
C ILE A 23 7.97 -1.79 -0.35
N LEU A 24 8.83 -0.79 -0.52
CA LEU A 24 10.04 -0.91 -1.32
C LEU A 24 11.05 -1.88 -0.69
N PRO A 25 11.89 -2.57 -1.50
CA PRO A 25 12.73 -3.65 -1.01
C PRO A 25 13.71 -3.28 0.11
N HIS A 26 14.16 -2.02 0.17
CA HIS A 26 15.09 -1.56 1.20
C HIS A 26 14.40 -1.27 2.55
N ALA A 27 13.09 -1.05 2.54
CA ALA A 27 12.27 -0.83 3.74
C ALA A 27 11.48 -2.08 4.15
N HIS A 28 11.49 -3.12 3.31
CA HIS A 28 10.85 -4.40 3.56
C HIS A 28 11.87 -5.44 4.02
N ASP A 29 11.76 -5.90 5.27
CA ASP A 29 12.54 -7.04 5.71
C ASP A 29 12.02 -8.33 5.05
N GLN A 30 12.81 -8.89 4.12
CA GLN A 30 12.43 -10.10 3.40
C GLN A 30 12.57 -11.38 4.25
N ALA A 31 13.28 -11.33 5.39
CA ALA A 31 13.45 -12.49 6.25
C ALA A 31 12.17 -12.85 7.00
N ASP A 32 11.26 -11.88 7.20
CA ASP A 32 9.95 -12.12 7.78
C ASP A 32 8.99 -12.92 6.87
N GLY A 33 9.29 -13.05 5.57
CA GLY A 33 8.48 -13.83 4.62
C GLY A 33 7.09 -13.25 4.32
N ASN A 34 6.80 -12.04 4.81
CA ASN A 34 5.54 -11.36 4.59
C ASN A 34 5.45 -10.79 3.16
N PRO A 35 4.24 -10.72 2.58
CA PRO A 35 4.04 -9.98 1.34
C PRO A 35 4.37 -8.50 1.54
N PRO A 36 5.03 -7.84 0.55
CA PRO A 36 5.43 -6.44 0.65
C PRO A 36 4.28 -5.50 0.29
N PHE A 37 3.08 -5.78 0.77
CA PHE A 37 1.88 -5.02 0.47
C PHE A 37 1.22 -4.53 1.76
N GLY A 38 0.67 -3.32 1.70
CA GLY A 38 -0.07 -2.72 2.80
C GLY A 38 -1.20 -1.84 2.32
N VAL A 39 -2.04 -1.43 3.27
CA VAL A 39 -2.98 -0.32 3.09
C VAL A 39 -2.63 0.81 4.06
N VAL A 40 -2.60 2.03 3.54
CA VAL A 40 -2.29 3.24 4.28
C VAL A 40 -3.43 3.57 5.23
N GLY A 41 -3.10 3.90 6.47
CA GLY A 41 -4.00 4.46 7.47
C GLY A 41 -3.61 5.91 7.78
N ASP A 42 -3.67 6.29 9.05
CA ASP A 42 -3.34 7.66 9.48
C ASP A 42 -1.85 8.05 9.31
N GLU A 43 -1.64 9.33 9.04
CA GLU A 43 -0.33 9.98 9.14
C GLU A 43 0.01 10.29 10.61
N LEU A 44 1.25 10.00 11.00
CA LEU A 44 1.78 10.35 12.31
C LEU A 44 2.38 11.77 12.31
N PRO A 45 2.35 12.51 13.43
CA PRO A 45 2.87 13.88 13.52
C PRO A 45 4.36 14.04 13.18
N VAL A 46 5.10 12.93 13.14
CA VAL A 46 6.53 12.87 12.83
C VAL A 46 6.82 12.63 11.35
N GLY A 47 5.78 12.56 10.49
CA GLY A 47 5.89 12.42 9.03
C GLY A 47 5.92 10.98 8.51
N GLY A 48 5.58 9.99 9.34
CA GLY A 48 5.46 8.59 8.92
C GLY A 48 4.00 8.17 8.72
N LEU A 49 3.75 7.21 7.84
CA LEU A 49 2.42 6.66 7.58
C LEU A 49 2.24 5.34 8.31
N LEU A 50 1.10 5.18 8.99
CA LEU A 50 0.68 3.87 9.48
C LEU A 50 0.24 3.00 8.30
N VAL A 51 0.74 1.78 8.24
CA VAL A 51 0.41 0.83 7.19
C VAL A 51 0.01 -0.51 7.82
N ALA A 52 -1.19 -0.98 7.48
CA ALA A 52 -1.61 -2.34 7.80
C ALA A 52 -1.05 -3.29 6.74
N GLN A 53 0.05 -3.96 7.08
CA GLN A 53 0.75 -4.84 6.15
C GLN A 53 0.04 -6.20 6.02
N ALA A 54 0.15 -6.83 4.86
CA ALA A 54 -0.23 -8.22 4.67
C ALA A 54 0.74 -9.13 5.44
N GLY A 55 0.24 -10.09 6.20
CA GLY A 55 1.06 -11.03 6.97
C GLY A 55 1.74 -10.43 8.20
N ALA A 56 2.29 -9.22 8.11
CA ALA A 56 2.85 -8.46 9.24
C ALA A 56 1.80 -7.53 9.87
N GLY A 57 1.94 -7.10 11.12
CA GLY A 57 0.96 -6.25 11.82
C GLY A 57 0.78 -4.83 11.24
N LEU A 58 0.54 -3.87 12.12
CA LEU A 58 0.68 -2.44 11.79
C LEU A 58 2.15 -2.04 11.84
N GLY A 59 2.63 -1.34 10.81
CA GLY A 59 3.97 -0.77 10.74
C GLY A 59 3.93 0.73 10.45
N VAL A 60 5.05 1.41 10.71
CA VAL A 60 5.24 2.83 10.38
C VAL A 60 6.30 2.93 9.29
N PHE A 61 5.98 3.59 8.18
CA PHE A 61 6.86 3.72 7.03
C PHE A 61 7.00 5.18 6.61
N ALA A 62 8.15 5.54 6.05
CA ALA A 62 8.31 6.83 5.41
C ALA A 62 7.53 6.83 4.08
N PRO A 63 6.89 7.94 3.66
CA PRO A 63 6.17 8.00 2.39
C PRO A 63 7.03 7.61 1.19
N GLU A 64 8.32 7.94 1.19
CA GLU A 64 9.28 7.59 0.13
C GLU A 64 9.61 6.09 0.04
N ASP A 65 9.29 5.32 1.08
CA ASP A 65 9.49 3.87 1.12
C ASP A 65 8.29 3.09 0.55
N LEU A 66 7.24 3.80 0.15
CA LEU A 66 5.98 3.26 -0.30
C LEU A 66 5.71 3.64 -1.75
N GLN A 67 5.19 2.69 -2.51
CA GLN A 67 4.74 2.91 -3.87
C GLN A 67 3.24 2.61 -3.94
N ARG A 68 2.41 3.59 -4.33
CA ARG A 68 0.98 3.35 -4.58
C ARG A 68 0.82 2.31 -5.69
N VAL A 69 -0.09 1.37 -5.49
CA VAL A 69 -0.40 0.30 -6.45
C VAL A 69 -1.91 0.15 -6.60
N SER A 70 -2.36 -0.36 -7.75
CA SER A 70 -3.76 -0.70 -7.93
C SER A 70 -4.08 -1.99 -7.16
N PRO A 71 -5.30 -2.15 -6.63
CA PRO A 71 -5.70 -3.40 -5.97
C PRO A 71 -5.67 -4.62 -6.92
N ASP A 72 -5.74 -4.41 -8.23
CA ASP A 72 -5.63 -5.46 -9.26
C ASP A 72 -4.20 -6.04 -9.36
N ASP A 73 -3.18 -5.28 -8.94
CA ASP A 73 -1.77 -5.72 -8.95
C ASP A 73 -1.38 -6.50 -7.69
N ILE A 74 -2.32 -6.70 -6.76
CA ILE A 74 -2.08 -7.29 -5.45
C ILE A 74 -2.60 -8.74 -5.45
N PRO A 75 -1.82 -9.72 -4.93
CA PRO A 75 -2.32 -11.07 -4.76
C PRO A 75 -3.61 -11.08 -3.94
N PRO A 76 -4.65 -11.85 -4.35
CA PRO A 76 -5.98 -11.79 -3.75
C PRO A 76 -5.98 -12.12 -2.26
N ASP A 77 -5.17 -13.08 -1.82
CA ASP A 77 -5.00 -13.43 -0.40
C ASP A 77 -4.41 -12.27 0.42
N ALA A 78 -3.41 -11.57 -0.12
CA ALA A 78 -2.82 -10.41 0.54
C ALA A 78 -3.81 -9.25 0.61
N LEU A 79 -4.56 -9.00 -0.47
CA LEU A 79 -5.59 -7.97 -0.51
C LEU A 79 -6.70 -8.23 0.53
N ALA A 80 -7.15 -9.47 0.65
CA ALA A 80 -8.15 -9.87 1.63
C ALA A 80 -7.65 -9.70 3.08
N ASP A 81 -6.40 -10.08 3.35
CA ASP A 81 -5.78 -9.90 4.67
C ASP A 81 -5.67 -8.42 5.07
N MET A 82 -5.19 -7.57 4.16
CA MET A 82 -5.07 -6.12 4.41
C MET A 82 -6.43 -5.47 4.65
N ARG A 83 -7.45 -5.79 3.85
CA ARG A 83 -8.82 -5.28 4.03
C ARG A 83 -9.38 -5.66 5.41
N ARG A 84 -9.23 -6.93 5.79
CA ARG A 84 -9.63 -7.42 7.11
C ARG A 84 -8.94 -6.64 8.23
N ARG A 85 -7.64 -6.38 8.10
CA ARG A 85 -6.83 -5.69 9.11
C ARG A 85 -7.14 -4.21 9.23
N ALA A 86 -7.41 -3.54 8.12
CA ALA A 86 -7.82 -2.14 8.11
C ALA A 86 -9.27 -1.92 8.53
N GLY A 87 -10.04 -2.99 8.83
CA GLY A 87 -11.46 -2.87 9.10
C GLY A 87 -12.27 -2.40 7.87
N LEU A 88 -11.66 -2.46 6.67
CA LEU A 88 -12.34 -2.22 5.41
C LEU A 88 -13.15 -3.47 5.10
N THR A 89 -14.45 -3.42 5.37
CA THR A 89 -15.37 -4.50 5.02
C THR A 89 -15.17 -4.85 3.54
N PRO A 90 -14.99 -6.13 3.16
CA PRO A 90 -14.99 -6.48 1.75
C PRO A 90 -16.30 -5.96 1.13
N PRO A 91 -16.30 -5.49 -0.14
CA PRO A 91 -17.56 -5.20 -0.82
C PRO A 91 -18.40 -6.46 -0.71
N ASP A 92 -19.59 -6.31 -0.12
CA ASP A 92 -20.54 -7.40 0.13
C ASP A 92 -20.57 -8.29 -1.11
N ALA A 93 -20.17 -9.56 -0.96
CA ALA A 93 -20.47 -10.55 -1.98
C ALA A 93 -21.99 -10.67 -1.95
N HIS A 94 -22.64 -9.93 -2.85
CA HIS A 94 -24.09 -9.94 -3.05
C HIS A 94 -24.58 -11.39 -2.92
N PRO A 95 -25.50 -11.72 -2.00
CA PRO A 95 -26.13 -13.03 -2.02
C PRO A 95 -26.97 -13.08 -3.29
N GLU A 96 -26.45 -13.75 -4.32
CA GLU A 96 -27.27 -14.14 -5.45
C GLU A 96 -28.39 -15.04 -4.91
N ARG A 97 -29.63 -14.62 -5.16
CA ARG A 97 -30.87 -15.25 -4.69
C ARG A 97 -31.00 -16.71 -5.13
#